data_AF-A0A957EG98-F1
#
_entry.id   AF-A0A957EG98-F1
#
_cell.length_a   1.000
_cell.length_b   1.000
_cell.length_c   1.000
_cell.angle_alpha   90.00
_cell.angle_beta   90.00
_cell.angle_gamma   90.00
#
_symmetry.space_group_name_H-M   'P 1'
#
loop_
_entity.id
_entity.type
_entity.pdbx_description
1 polymer ?
#
loop_
_entity_poly.entity_id
_entity_poly.type
_entity_poly.pdbx_seq_one_letter_code
_entity_poly.pdbx_strand_id
1 'polypeptide(L)'
;MDDTTKKAVTRRLASAAGHIKGIERMVQEDTYCIDVIKQIQAVQAALNKVSTLMLDNHLRTCVTTAIQGDNQEEREQMLEEVVSVFEVTGKL
;
A
#
# COMPACT_ATOMS: atom_id res chain seq x y z
N MET A 1 8.12 12.57 1.38
CA MET A 1 7.64 12.00 0.10
C MET A 1 7.69 13.09 -0.94
N ASP A 2 8.38 12.85 -2.07
CA ASP A 2 8.48 13.81 -3.17
C ASP A 2 7.19 13.85 -4.02
N ASP A 3 7.07 14.90 -4.84
CA ASP A 3 5.89 15.15 -5.68
C ASP A 3 5.65 14.08 -6.75
N THR A 4 6.69 13.42 -7.25
CA THR A 4 6.57 12.36 -8.25
C THR A 4 5.96 11.13 -7.62
N THR A 5 6.48 10.69 -6.47
CA THR A 5 5.92 9.58 -5.69
C THR A 5 4.48 9.86 -5.27
N LYS A 6 4.19 11.09 -4.80
CA LYS A 6 2.83 11.52 -4.44
C LYS A 6 1.85 11.35 -5.60
N LYS A 7 2.16 11.92 -6.77
CA LYS A 7 1.32 11.81 -7.98
C LYS A 7 1.13 10.34 -8.39
N ALA A 8 2.20 9.55 -8.34
CA ALA A 8 2.22 8.15 -8.70
C ALA A 8 1.33 7.29 -7.79
N VAL A 9 1.32 7.55 -6.48
CA VAL A 9 0.45 6.91 -5.49
C VAL A 9 -1.01 7.32 -5.69
N THR A 10 -1.28 8.63 -5.75
CA THR A 10 -2.66 9.14 -5.91
C THR A 10 -3.32 8.61 -7.18
N ARG A 11 -2.59 8.56 -8.31
CA ARG A 11 -3.12 8.00 -9.57
C ARG A 11 -3.51 6.53 -9.44
N ARG A 12 -2.68 5.72 -8.76
CA ARG A 12 -2.95 4.29 -8.57
C ARG A 12 -4.14 4.05 -7.64
N LEU A 13 -4.24 4.84 -6.57
CA LEU A 13 -5.40 4.81 -5.66
C LEU A 13 -6.69 5.17 -6.40
N ALA A 14 -6.68 6.21 -7.25
CA ALA A 14 -7.82 6.58 -8.06
C ALA A 14 -8.26 5.44 -9.01
N SER A 15 -7.30 4.73 -9.61
CA SER A 15 -7.58 3.55 -10.43
C SER A 15 -8.23 2.43 -9.60
N ALA A 16 -7.66 2.09 -8.44
CA ALA A 16 -8.22 1.07 -7.54
C ALA A 16 -9.64 1.42 -7.10
N ALA A 17 -9.91 2.69 -6.77
CA ALA A 17 -11.25 3.16 -6.44
C ALA A 17 -12.25 2.98 -7.59
N GLY A 18 -11.83 3.23 -8.84
CA GLY A 18 -12.63 2.95 -10.04
C GLY A 18 -12.95 1.46 -10.19
N HIS A 19 -11.99 0.58 -9.93
CA HIS A 19 -12.21 -0.88 -9.96
C HIS A 19 -13.16 -1.34 -8.86
N ILE A 20 -13.06 -0.78 -7.64
CA ILE A 20 -13.99 -1.09 -6.54
C ILE A 20 -15.43 -0.74 -6.93
N LYS A 21 -15.65 0.44 -7.53
CA LYS A 21 -16.97 0.81 -8.08
C LYS A 21 -17.45 -0.14 -9.18
N GLY A 22 -16.52 -0.68 -9.98
CA GLY A 22 -16.83 -1.72 -10.96
C GLY A 22 -17.32 -3.02 -10.32
N ILE A 23 -16.64 -3.46 -9.26
CA ILE A 23 -17.01 -4.66 -8.48
C ILE A 23 -18.40 -4.48 -7.85
N GLU A 24 -18.68 -3.31 -7.27
CA GLU A 24 -20.00 -3.00 -6.70
C GLU A 24 -21.12 -3.19 -7.73
N ARG A 25 -20.92 -2.68 -8.94
CA ARG A 25 -21.86 -2.85 -10.05
C ARG A 25 -21.98 -4.32 -10.49
N MET A 26 -20.88 -5.07 -10.57
CA MET A 26 -20.95 -6.50 -10.88
C MET A 26 -21.81 -7.28 -9.88
N VAL A 27 -21.75 -6.91 -8.60
CA VAL A 27 -22.60 -7.51 -7.56
C VAL A 27 -24.07 -7.11 -7.75
N GLN A 28 -24.35 -5.84 -8.05
CA GLN A 28 -25.72 -5.37 -8.34
C GLN A 28 -26.33 -6.00 -9.59
N GLU A 29 -25.51 -6.39 -10.55
CA GLU A 29 -25.89 -7.03 -11.82
C GLU A 29 -25.91 -8.56 -11.74
N ASP A 30 -25.81 -9.16 -10.54
CA ASP A 30 -25.77 -10.60 -10.31
C ASP A 30 -24.70 -11.33 -11.16
N THR A 31 -23.56 -10.66 -11.40
CA THR A 31 -22.45 -11.23 -12.17
C THR A 31 -21.91 -12.50 -11.48
N TYR A 32 -21.46 -13.47 -12.28
CA TYR A 32 -20.93 -14.73 -11.78
C TYR A 32 -19.84 -14.54 -10.71
N CYS A 33 -20.04 -15.19 -9.55
CA CYS A 33 -19.25 -14.96 -8.34
C CYS A 33 -17.74 -15.10 -8.55
N ILE A 34 -17.30 -16.04 -9.40
CA ILE A 34 -15.87 -16.25 -9.68
C ILE A 34 -15.25 -15.03 -10.37
N ASP A 35 -15.99 -14.35 -11.24
CA ASP A 35 -15.47 -13.17 -11.93
C ASP A 35 -15.41 -11.96 -10.99
N VAL A 36 -16.38 -11.83 -10.07
CA VAL A 36 -16.32 -10.85 -8.97
C VAL A 36 -15.08 -11.10 -8.09
N ILE A 37 -14.84 -12.36 -7.69
CA ILE A 37 -13.66 -12.74 -6.89
C ILE A 37 -12.36 -12.40 -7.62
N LYS A 38 -12.25 -12.68 -8.93
CA LYS A 38 -11.07 -12.32 -9.72
C LYS A 38 -10.83 -10.81 -9.74
N GLN A 39 -11.88 -10.00 -9.86
CA GLN A 39 -11.75 -8.54 -9.83
C GLN A 39 -11.32 -8.05 -8.44
N ILE A 40 -11.86 -8.62 -7.35
CA ILE A 40 -11.40 -8.34 -5.99
C ILE A 40 -9.90 -8.64 -5.84
N GLN A 41 -9.46 -9.80 -6.31
CA GLN A 41 -8.03 -10.18 -6.28
C GLN A 41 -7.16 -9.21 -7.09
N ALA A 42 -7.65 -8.74 -8.24
CA ALA A 42 -6.95 -7.73 -9.04
C ALA A 42 -6.79 -6.40 -8.29
N VAL A 43 -7.83 -5.96 -7.56
CA VAL A 43 -7.77 -4.76 -6.71
C VAL A 43 -6.81 -4.96 -5.54
N GLN A 44 -6.85 -6.11 -4.86
CA GLN A 44 -5.90 -6.42 -3.78
C GLN A 44 -4.45 -6.36 -4.29
N ALA A 45 -4.17 -6.94 -5.46
CA ALA A 45 -2.84 -6.87 -6.07
C ALA A 45 -2.43 -5.43 -6.43
N ALA A 46 -3.37 -4.60 -6.89
CA ALA A 46 -3.11 -3.19 -7.16
C ALA A 46 -2.80 -2.41 -5.87
N LEU A 47 -3.54 -2.64 -4.79
CA LEU A 47 -3.30 -2.02 -3.49
C LEU A 47 -1.98 -2.47 -2.87
N ASN A 48 -1.61 -3.74 -3.01
CA ASN A 48 -0.30 -4.25 -2.57
C ASN A 48 0.85 -3.49 -3.25
N LYS A 49 0.74 -3.21 -4.55
CA LYS A 49 1.74 -2.39 -5.27
C LYS A 49 1.83 -0.96 -4.73
N VAL A 50 0.70 -0.37 -4.31
CA VAL A 50 0.69 0.96 -3.68
C VAL A 50 1.36 0.90 -2.30
N SER A 51 1.06 -0.12 -1.50
CA SER A 51 1.68 -0.34 -0.19
C SER A 51 3.21 -0.47 -0.32
N THR A 52 3.70 -1.29 -1.26
CA THR A 52 5.14 -1.42 -1.53
C THR A 52 5.79 -0.10 -1.93
N LEU A 53 5.13 0.71 -2.76
CA LEU A 53 5.66 2.03 -3.17
C LEU A 53 5.74 3.00 -1.98
N MET A 54 4.74 2.99 -1.09
CA MET A 54 4.74 3.81 0.11
C MET A 54 5.84 3.38 1.08
N LEU A 55 6.02 2.07 1.28
CA LEU A 55 7.06 1.52 2.13
C LEU A 55 8.46 1.86 1.59
N ASP A 56 8.72 1.66 0.29
CA ASP A 56 10.02 2.03 -0.32
C ASP A 56 10.33 3.53 -0.11
N ASN A 57 9.34 4.41 -0.30
CA ASN A 57 9.53 5.83 0.02
C ASN A 57 9.87 6.05 1.51
N HIS A 58 9.13 5.42 2.44
CA HIS A 58 9.38 5.58 3.88
C HIS A 58 10.79 5.11 4.27
N LEU A 59 11.24 3.97 3.75
CA LEU A 59 12.60 3.47 3.97
C LEU A 59 13.68 4.44 3.46
N ARG A 60 13.48 5.00 2.26
CA ARG A 60 14.44 5.94 1.63
C ARG A 60 14.46 7.32 2.27
N THR A 61 13.38 7.75 2.91
CA THR A 61 13.30 9.08 3.52
C THR A 61 13.42 9.03 5.03
N CYS A 62 12.45 8.45 5.72
CA CYS A 62 12.33 8.54 7.17
C CYS A 62 13.39 7.67 7.84
N VAL A 63 13.45 6.38 7.47
CA VAL A 63 14.39 5.43 8.06
C VAL A 63 15.84 5.81 7.74
N THR A 64 16.13 6.18 6.49
CA THR A 64 17.48 6.62 6.11
C THR A 64 17.92 7.86 6.89
N THR A 65 17.02 8.83 7.12
CA THR A 65 17.33 10.02 7.91
C THR A 65 17.60 9.66 9.37
N ALA A 66 16.75 8.84 9.98
CA ALA A 66 16.91 8.41 11.36
C ALA A 66 18.22 7.64 11.58
N ILE A 67 18.59 6.73 10.66
CA ILE A 67 19.84 5.96 10.73
C ILE A 67 21.07 6.86 10.63
N GLN A 68 21.00 7.92 9.83
CA GLN A 68 22.11 8.89 9.69
C GLN A 68 22.19 9.89 10.85
N GLY A 69 21.12 10.02 11.65
CA GLY A 69 21.09 10.87 12.83
C GLY A 69 21.72 10.22 14.06
N ASP A 70 22.05 11.05 15.05
CA ASP A 70 22.69 10.62 16.29
C ASP A 70 21.68 10.11 17.35
N ASN A 71 20.37 10.30 17.13
CA ASN A 71 19.32 9.92 18.07
C ASN A 71 19.01 8.41 18.03
N GLN A 72 19.40 7.70 19.08
CA GLN A 72 19.17 6.25 19.19
C GLN A 72 17.70 5.87 19.35
N GLU A 73 16.90 6.65 20.09
CA GLU A 73 15.47 6.36 20.29
C GLU A 73 14.70 6.49 18.98
N GLU A 74 15.01 7.52 18.18
CA GLU A 74 14.41 7.71 16.86
C GLU A 74 14.74 6.56 15.90
N ARG A 75 15.97 6.03 15.95
CA ARG A 75 16.33 4.85 15.14
C ARG A 75 15.52 3.63 15.54
N GLU A 76 15.40 3.35 16.83
CA GLU A 76 14.66 2.18 17.32
C GLU A 76 13.17 2.29 16.94
N GLN A 77 12.56 3.45 17.14
CA GLN A 77 11.17 3.71 16.78
C GLN A 77 10.91 3.45 15.28
N MET A 78 11.79 3.93 14.39
CA MET A 78 11.63 3.72 12.95
C MET A 78 11.76 2.25 12.55
N LEU A 79 12.59 1.47 13.25
CA LEU A 79 12.71 0.03 13.02
C LEU A 79 11.44 -0.71 13.49
N GLU A 80 10.90 -0.38 14.66
CA GLU A 80 9.65 -0.94 15.17
C GLU A 80 8.47 -0.65 14.23
N GLU A 81 8.38 0.58 13.69
CA GLU A 81 7.36 0.95 12.70
C GLU A 81 7.43 0.04 11.46
N VAL A 82 8.63 -0.19 10.91
CA VAL A 82 8.82 -1.07 9.75
C VAL A 82 8.44 -2.50 10.06
N VAL A 83 8.83 -3.04 11.22
CA VAL A 83 8.46 -4.40 11.64
C VAL A 83 6.95 -4.56 11.75
N SER A 84 6.27 -3.58 12.38
CA SER A 84 4.81 -3.62 12.57
C SER A 84 4.03 -3.71 11.25
N VAL A 85 4.52 -3.10 10.17
CA VAL A 85 3.89 -3.18 8.83
C VAL A 85 3.87 -4.62 8.31
N PHE A 86 4.91 -5.41 8.60
CA PHE A 86 4.99 -6.81 8.16
C PHE A 86 4.19 -7.76 9.06
N GLU A 87 4.06 -7.46 10.35
CA GLU A 87 3.22 -8.23 11.28
C GLU A 87 1.73 -8.14 10.89
N VAL A 88 1.24 -6.94 10.55
CA VAL A 88 -0.14 -6.74 10.08
C VAL A 88 -0.43 -7.48 8.77
N THR A 89 0.58 -7.69 7.93
CA THR A 89 0.43 -8.32 6.62
C THR A 89 0.48 -9.86 6.69
N GLY A 90 0.70 -10.46 7.87
CA GLY A 90 0.61 -11.91 8.06
C GLY A 90 1.55 -12.71 7.14
N LYS A 91 2.80 -12.28 7.02
CA LYS A 91 3.90 -13.05 6.41
C LYS A 91 5.02 -13.37 7.43
N LEU A 92 4.63 -13.89 8.59
CA LEU A 92 5.45 -14.73 9.45
C LEU A 92 4.63 -15.97 9.82
#